data_AF-A0ABD1QW42-F1
#
_entry.id   AF-A0ABD1QW42-F1
#
_cell.length_a   1.000
_cell.length_b   1.000
_cell.length_c   1.000
_cell.angle_alpha   90.00
_cell.angle_beta   90.00
_cell.angle_gamma   90.00
#
_symmetry.space_group_name_H-M   'P 1'
#
loop_
_entity.id
_entity.type
_entity.pdbx_description
1 polymer ?
#
loop_
_entity_poly.entity_id
_entity_poly.type
_entity_poly.pdbx_seq_one_letter_code
_entity_poly.pdbx_strand_id
1 'polypeptide(L)'
;MNYVSINWELLRTALLSQEAITSSLMLSFLKCVLQKDWRKIGILSPVKNQGHCGSCWTFSTTGALEAAYAQAFGKGISLSEQQLVDYARAFNNFGCNGGFPSQAFEYIKYSGGLDTEDAYPYTRKNGVCTHSSKDVGVQVLDSVNITLDVNNDVLVIGYGVENVIPV
;
A
#
# COMPACT_ATOMS: atom_id res chain seq x y z
N MET A 1 11.36 -20.51 16.65
CA MET A 1 11.31 -19.63 15.46
C MET A 1 11.35 -18.22 15.98
N ASN A 2 12.44 -17.49 15.73
CA ASN A 2 12.68 -16.18 16.34
C ASN A 2 12.12 -15.10 15.42
N TYR A 3 11.03 -14.46 15.83
CA TYR A 3 10.59 -13.21 15.20
C TYR A 3 11.45 -12.08 15.74
N VAL A 4 11.98 -11.24 14.84
CA VAL A 4 12.55 -9.94 15.19
C VAL A 4 11.48 -8.90 14.90
N SER A 5 10.82 -8.42 15.95
CA SER A 5 9.91 -7.28 15.86
C SER A 5 10.74 -6.00 15.75
N ILE A 6 10.80 -5.44 14.54
CA ILE A 6 11.41 -4.12 14.33
C ILE A 6 10.37 -3.06 14.69
N ASN A 7 10.53 -2.45 15.86
CA ASN A 7 9.70 -1.34 16.32
C ASN A 7 10.18 -0.01 15.69
N TRP A 8 9.24 0.89 15.39
CA TRP A 8 9.51 2.26 14.94
C TRP A 8 10.50 3.01 15.84
N GLU A 9 10.47 2.79 17.16
CA GLU A 9 11.43 3.41 18.07
C GLU A 9 12.86 2.86 17.94
N LEU A 10 13.03 1.60 17.50
CA LEU A 10 14.35 1.04 17.19
C LEU A 10 14.93 1.63 15.90
N LEU A 11 14.08 1.95 14.91
CA LEU A 11 14.50 2.65 13.70
C LEU A 11 14.87 4.11 13.98
N ARG A 12 14.08 4.79 14.83
CA ARG A 12 14.31 6.18 15.23
C ARG A 12 15.60 6.36 16.03
N THR A 13 15.88 5.47 16.98
CA THR A 13 17.12 5.52 17.79
C THR A 13 18.36 5.17 16.98
N ALA A 14 18.28 4.22 16.03
CA ALA A 14 19.39 3.88 15.14
C ALA A 14 19.79 5.04 14.20
N LEU A 15 18.85 5.93 13.87
CA LEU A 15 19.10 7.13 13.05
C LEU A 15 19.66 8.30 13.86
N LEU A 16 19.29 8.42 15.14
CA LEU A 16 19.70 9.54 16.01
C LEU A 16 20.98 9.27 16.81
N SER A 17 21.47 8.02 16.87
CA SER A 17 22.69 7.67 17.60
C SER A 17 24.00 7.89 16.82
N GLN A 18 23.95 8.50 15.63
CA GLN A 18 25.16 8.83 14.87
C GLN A 18 25.68 10.22 15.24
N GLU A 19 26.12 10.38 16.48
CA GLU A 19 27.08 11.43 16.79
C GLU A 19 28.50 10.89 16.55
N ALA A 20 29.24 11.65 15.74
CA ALA A 20 30.68 11.59 15.47
C ALA A 20 31.21 10.56 14.45
N ILE A 21 31.05 10.80 13.13
CA ILE A 21 31.96 10.18 12.14
C ILE A 21 32.32 11.11 10.97
N THR A 22 33.53 11.67 11.00
CA THR A 22 34.11 12.64 10.04
C THR A 22 34.91 11.98 8.91
N SER A 23 34.28 11.08 8.13
CA SER A 23 34.93 10.50 6.94
C SER A 23 34.08 10.70 5.68
N SER A 24 34.70 11.23 4.62
CA SER A 24 34.10 11.42 3.29
C SER A 24 33.50 10.13 2.72
N LEU A 25 34.11 8.98 3.04
CA LEU A 25 33.62 7.66 2.63
C LEU A 25 32.28 7.33 3.31
N MET A 26 32.11 7.73 4.57
CA MET A 26 30.87 7.51 5.30
C MET A 26 29.79 8.53 4.95
N LEU A 27 30.15 9.77 4.62
CA LEU A 27 29.22 10.73 4.01
C LEU A 27 28.67 10.20 2.68
N SER A 28 29.50 9.53 1.88
CA SER A 28 29.07 8.84 0.66
C SER A 28 28.12 7.67 0.96
N PHE A 29 28.39 6.89 2.01
CA PHE A 29 27.48 5.83 2.47
C PHE A 29 26.16 6.38 3.03
N LEU A 30 26.19 7.45 3.84
CA LEU A 30 25.02 8.11 4.42
C LEU A 30 24.16 8.81 3.34
N LYS A 31 24.81 9.40 2.34
CA LYS A 31 24.16 9.96 1.15
C LYS A 31 23.52 8.89 0.25
N CYS A 32 24.05 7.66 0.29
CA CYS A 32 23.47 6.49 -0.38
C CYS A 32 22.24 5.92 0.37
N VAL A 33 22.22 6.03 1.72
CA VAL A 33 21.03 5.66 2.54
C VAL A 33 19.85 6.62 2.32
N LEU A 34 20.11 7.87 1.90
CA LEU A 34 19.07 8.88 1.65
C LEU A 34 18.35 8.74 0.29
N GLN A 35 18.84 7.87 -0.62
CA GLN A 35 18.21 7.68 -1.93
C GLN A 35 17.68 6.25 -2.09
N LYS A 36 16.42 6.06 -1.72
CA LYS A 36 15.71 4.79 -1.90
C LYS A 36 14.86 4.83 -3.16
N ASP A 37 15.21 4.02 -4.16
CA ASP A 37 14.39 3.83 -5.37
C ASP A 37 13.79 2.42 -5.35
N TRP A 38 12.50 2.32 -5.00
CA TRP A 38 11.78 1.05 -4.93
C TRP A 38 11.61 0.36 -6.29
N ARG A 39 11.75 1.09 -7.41
CA ARG A 39 11.73 0.49 -8.76
C ARG A 39 12.93 -0.42 -8.97
N LYS A 40 14.12 -0.01 -8.50
CA LYS A 40 15.35 -0.80 -8.60
C LYS A 40 15.33 -2.05 -7.73
N ILE A 41 14.46 -2.07 -6.73
CA ILE A 41 14.26 -3.20 -5.81
C ILE A 41 13.28 -4.21 -6.42
N GLY A 42 12.48 -3.82 -7.41
CA GLY A 42 11.62 -4.74 -8.16
C GLY A 42 10.34 -5.12 -7.43
N ILE A 43 9.88 -4.30 -6.48
CA ILE A 43 8.63 -4.55 -5.74
C ILE A 43 7.41 -3.82 -6.31
N LEU A 44 7.61 -2.89 -7.24
CA LEU A 44 6.51 -2.10 -7.80
C LEU A 44 5.84 -2.84 -8.95
N SER A 45 4.52 -2.77 -9.00
CA SER A 45 3.71 -3.23 -10.13
C SER A 45 3.95 -2.37 -11.38
N PRO A 46 3.61 -2.88 -12.58
CA PRO A 46 3.61 -2.08 -13.79
C PRO A 46 2.69 -0.87 -13.69
N VAL A 47 3.00 0.18 -14.45
CA VAL A 47 2.16 1.39 -14.51
C VAL A 47 0.79 1.06 -15.10
N LYS A 48 -0.28 1.39 -14.36
CA LYS A 48 -1.68 1.24 -14.79
C LYS A 48 -2.27 2.59 -15.28
N ASN A 49 -3.53 2.60 -15.72
CA ASN A 49 -4.18 3.80 -16.28
C ASN A 49 -5.65 3.97 -15.83
N GLN A 50 -5.90 5.01 -15.02
CA GLN A 50 -7.22 5.38 -14.49
C GLN A 50 -8.21 5.95 -15.54
N GLY A 51 -7.71 6.36 -16.72
CA GLY A 51 -8.50 7.02 -17.75
C GLY A 51 -9.14 8.32 -17.27
N HIS A 52 -10.40 8.55 -17.62
CA HIS A 52 -11.16 9.76 -17.26
C HIS A 52 -11.94 9.64 -15.94
N CYS A 53 -11.70 8.57 -15.16
CA CYS A 53 -12.33 8.36 -13.86
C CYS A 53 -11.46 8.98 -12.76
N GLY A 54 -12.04 9.80 -11.89
CA GLY A 54 -11.38 10.39 -10.70
C GLY A 54 -11.13 9.37 -9.59
N SER A 55 -10.42 8.30 -9.91
CA SER A 55 -10.17 7.12 -9.06
C SER A 55 -8.69 6.95 -8.70
N CYS A 56 -7.87 7.99 -8.85
CA CYS A 56 -6.44 7.96 -8.50
C CYS A 56 -6.18 7.44 -7.07
N TRP A 57 -7.11 7.68 -6.15
CA TRP A 57 -7.06 7.16 -4.78
C TRP A 57 -7.01 5.63 -4.74
N THR A 58 -7.72 4.93 -5.65
CA THR A 58 -7.69 3.47 -5.75
C THR A 58 -6.34 2.95 -6.23
N PHE A 59 -5.73 3.59 -7.22
CA PHE A 59 -4.39 3.26 -7.72
C PHE A 59 -3.30 3.50 -6.68
N SER A 60 -3.46 4.55 -5.86
CA SER A 60 -2.59 4.81 -4.71
C SER A 60 -2.73 3.69 -3.67
N THR A 61 -3.96 3.28 -3.37
CA THR A 61 -4.26 2.18 -2.44
C THR A 61 -3.68 0.85 -2.91
N THR A 62 -3.99 0.43 -4.14
CA THR A 62 -3.54 -0.85 -4.70
C THR A 62 -2.03 -0.87 -4.89
N GLY A 63 -1.43 0.16 -5.48
CA GLY A 63 0.01 0.22 -5.69
C GLY A 63 0.80 0.14 -4.38
N ALA A 64 0.26 0.77 -3.33
CA ALA A 64 0.86 0.67 -2.00
C ALA A 64 0.72 -0.74 -1.41
N LEU A 65 -0.40 -1.45 -1.60
CA LEU A 65 -0.64 -2.85 -1.17
C LEU A 65 0.10 -3.91 -1.99
N GLU A 66 0.32 -3.65 -3.27
CA GLU A 66 1.08 -4.52 -4.17
C GLU A 66 2.57 -4.50 -3.79
N ALA A 67 3.11 -3.33 -3.42
CA ALA A 67 4.52 -3.12 -3.12
C ALA A 67 5.11 -3.77 -1.83
N ALA A 68 4.56 -3.58 -0.63
CA ALA A 68 3.38 -4.35 -0.33
C ALA A 68 3.64 -5.82 -0.02
N TYR A 69 2.66 -6.55 -0.50
CA TYR A 69 2.71 -7.95 -0.81
C TYR A 69 4.06 -8.40 -1.42
N ALA A 70 4.59 -7.68 -2.41
CA ALA A 70 5.85 -8.04 -3.06
C ALA A 70 7.06 -8.02 -2.12
N GLN A 71 7.15 -7.03 -1.23
CA GLN A 71 8.18 -6.95 -0.21
C GLN A 71 8.08 -8.09 0.82
N ALA A 72 6.86 -8.47 1.22
CA ALA A 72 6.63 -9.51 2.23
C ALA A 72 6.85 -10.93 1.68
N PHE A 73 6.42 -11.19 0.44
CA PHE A 73 6.36 -12.55 -0.12
C PHE A 73 7.34 -12.80 -1.27
N GLY A 74 8.04 -11.77 -1.76
CA GLY A 74 8.98 -11.89 -2.86
C GLY A 74 8.35 -12.16 -4.23
N LYS A 75 7.02 -11.99 -4.36
CA LYS A 75 6.29 -12.12 -5.63
C LYS A 75 5.27 -11.00 -5.79
N GLY A 76 5.07 -10.53 -7.02
CA GLY A 76 4.09 -9.50 -7.33
C GLY A 76 2.64 -10.01 -7.29
N ILE A 77 1.72 -9.08 -7.10
CA ILE A 77 0.27 -9.27 -7.24
C ILE A 77 -0.29 -8.04 -7.96
N SER A 78 -1.40 -8.19 -8.68
CA SER A 78 -2.17 -7.07 -9.23
C SER A 78 -3.54 -7.07 -8.58
N LEU A 79 -3.92 -5.97 -7.94
CA LEU A 79 -5.14 -5.82 -7.15
C LEU A 79 -6.18 -4.97 -7.88
N SER A 80 -7.46 -5.23 -7.61
CA SER A 80 -8.58 -4.58 -8.28
C SER A 80 -8.81 -3.16 -7.77
N GLU A 81 -8.54 -2.17 -8.62
CA GLU A 81 -9.03 -0.81 -8.39
C GLU A 81 -10.56 -0.72 -8.50
N GLN A 82 -11.18 -1.59 -9.30
CA GLN A 82 -12.61 -1.54 -9.59
C GLN A 82 -13.48 -1.87 -8.38
N GLN A 83 -13.08 -2.86 -7.58
CA GLN A 83 -13.78 -3.17 -6.34
C GLN A 83 -13.84 -1.96 -5.40
N LEU A 84 -12.75 -1.18 -5.31
CA LEU A 84 -12.72 0.06 -4.54
C LEU A 84 -13.67 1.11 -5.13
N VAL A 85 -13.64 1.29 -6.45
CA VAL A 85 -14.56 2.22 -7.15
C VAL A 85 -16.02 1.89 -6.86
N ASP A 86 -16.36 0.60 -6.87
CA ASP A 86 -17.76 0.15 -6.80
C ASP A 86 -18.29 0.03 -5.37
N TYR A 87 -17.43 -0.25 -4.38
CA TYR A 87 -17.90 -0.73 -3.08
C TYR A 87 -17.38 0.00 -1.84
N ALA A 88 -16.38 0.89 -1.97
CA ALA A 88 -15.84 1.61 -0.81
C ALA A 88 -16.70 2.80 -0.33
N ARG A 89 -17.93 2.96 -0.84
CA ARG A 89 -18.79 4.13 -0.54
C ARG A 89 -19.20 4.26 0.92
N ALA A 90 -19.39 3.14 1.60
CA ALA A 90 -19.67 3.12 3.03
C ALA A 90 -18.52 3.73 3.87
N PHE A 91 -17.32 3.82 3.32
CA PHE A 91 -16.13 4.38 3.94
C PHE A 91 -15.80 5.78 3.41
N ASN A 92 -16.80 6.52 2.90
CA ASN A 92 -16.67 7.90 2.43
C ASN A 92 -15.79 8.09 1.17
N ASN A 93 -15.68 7.05 0.35
CA ASN A 93 -15.16 7.13 -1.02
C ASN A 93 -16.29 7.24 -2.04
N PHE A 94 -16.07 7.87 -3.18
CA PHE A 94 -17.15 8.21 -4.13
C PHE A 94 -16.86 7.74 -5.56
N GLY A 95 -16.17 6.60 -5.70
CA GLY A 95 -15.85 5.98 -6.99
C GLY A 95 -15.03 6.92 -7.87
N CYS A 96 -15.53 7.23 -9.06
CA CYS A 96 -14.91 8.19 -9.98
C CYS A 96 -15.00 9.66 -9.54
N ASN A 97 -15.69 9.99 -8.45
CA ASN A 97 -15.76 11.34 -7.90
C ASN A 97 -14.73 11.61 -6.79
N GLY A 98 -13.74 10.73 -6.64
CA GLY A 98 -12.68 10.86 -5.64
C GLY A 98 -12.89 10.00 -4.40
N GLY A 99 -11.88 10.03 -3.54
CA GLY A 99 -11.77 9.21 -2.34
C GLY A 99 -10.38 9.37 -1.72
N PHE A 100 -10.15 8.68 -0.60
CA PHE A 100 -8.90 8.71 0.14
C PHE A 100 -8.34 7.30 0.35
N PRO A 101 -7.03 7.09 0.14
CA PRO A 101 -6.42 5.78 0.38
C PRO A 101 -6.58 5.27 1.81
N SER A 102 -6.53 6.13 2.82
CA SER A 102 -6.73 5.75 4.23
C SER A 102 -8.12 5.11 4.45
N GLN A 103 -9.16 5.73 3.91
CA GLN A 103 -10.52 5.20 3.92
C GLN A 103 -10.65 3.89 3.13
N ALA A 104 -9.90 3.76 2.04
CA ALA A 104 -9.85 2.53 1.25
C ALA A 104 -9.25 1.37 2.06
N PHE A 105 -8.20 1.60 2.85
CA PHE A 105 -7.62 0.56 3.72
C PHE A 105 -8.59 0.11 4.81
N GLU A 106 -9.31 1.05 5.42
CA GLU A 106 -10.37 0.70 6.37
C GLU A 106 -11.46 -0.15 5.68
N TYR A 107 -11.89 0.23 4.48
CA TYR A 107 -12.80 -0.60 3.69
C TYR A 107 -12.26 -2.02 3.52
N ILE A 108 -11.02 -2.19 3.02
CA ILE A 108 -10.43 -3.51 2.76
C ILE A 108 -10.34 -4.36 4.03
N LYS A 109 -9.99 -3.72 5.16
CA LYS A 109 -9.93 -4.36 6.48
C LYS A 109 -11.28 -4.91 6.91
N TYR A 110 -12.34 -4.11 6.81
CA TYR A 110 -13.68 -4.51 7.27
C TYR A 110 -14.50 -5.29 6.23
N SER A 111 -14.16 -5.20 4.94
CA SER A 111 -14.82 -5.97 3.88
C SER A 111 -14.32 -7.42 3.78
N GLY A 112 -13.23 -7.75 4.48
CA GLY A 112 -12.62 -9.07 4.44
C GLY A 112 -11.61 -9.26 3.30
N GLY A 113 -11.19 -8.18 2.66
CA GLY A 113 -10.12 -8.18 1.66
C GLY A 113 -10.45 -7.46 0.35
N LEU A 114 -9.49 -7.53 -0.56
CA LEU A 114 -9.51 -6.95 -1.90
C LEU A 114 -9.17 -8.02 -2.94
N ASP A 115 -9.94 -8.05 -4.01
CA ASP A 115 -9.83 -8.98 -5.11
C ASP A 115 -8.61 -8.68 -5.98
N THR A 116 -8.16 -9.68 -6.73
CA THR A 116 -7.15 -9.49 -7.77
C THR A 116 -7.73 -8.76 -8.98
N GLU A 117 -6.87 -8.05 -9.72
CA GLU A 117 -7.25 -7.37 -10.98
C GLU A 117 -7.79 -8.37 -12.02
N ASP A 118 -7.25 -9.59 -12.06
CA ASP A 118 -7.71 -10.62 -13.01
C ASP A 118 -9.14 -11.09 -12.71
N ALA A 119 -9.51 -11.16 -11.41
CA ALA A 119 -10.84 -11.58 -10.99
C ALA A 119 -11.88 -10.44 -11.06
N TYR A 120 -11.45 -9.20 -10.83
CA TYR A 120 -12.32 -8.02 -10.90
C TYR A 120 -11.66 -6.89 -11.72
N PRO A 121 -11.72 -6.97 -13.07
CA PRO A 121 -11.00 -6.04 -13.95
C PRO A 121 -11.49 -4.59 -13.90
N TYR A 122 -10.55 -3.67 -14.13
CA TYR A 122 -10.82 -2.25 -14.13
C TYR A 122 -11.61 -1.74 -15.34
N THR A 123 -12.74 -1.09 -15.08
CA THR A 123 -13.71 -0.62 -16.08
C THR A 123 -13.77 0.90 -16.26
N ARG A 124 -13.03 1.67 -15.43
CA ARG A 124 -12.92 3.15 -15.52
C ARG A 124 -14.25 3.89 -15.36
N LYS A 125 -15.21 3.29 -14.65
CA LYS A 125 -16.52 3.90 -14.36
C LYS A 125 -17.07 3.32 -13.07
N ASN A 126 -18.04 4.02 -12.50
CA ASN A 126 -18.83 3.47 -11.40
C ASN A 126 -19.64 2.27 -11.91
N GLY A 127 -19.55 1.17 -11.19
CA GLY A 127 -20.29 -0.06 -11.43
C GLY A 127 -21.13 -0.48 -10.23
N VAL A 128 -21.60 -1.72 -10.30
CA VAL A 128 -22.26 -2.40 -9.18
C VAL A 128 -21.28 -3.43 -8.67
N CYS A 129 -21.16 -3.54 -7.35
CA CYS A 129 -20.28 -4.50 -6.71
C CYS A 129 -20.63 -5.94 -7.11
N THR A 130 -19.65 -6.63 -7.70
CA THR A 130 -19.70 -8.07 -8.00
C THR A 130 -18.63 -8.86 -7.22
N HIS A 131 -18.17 -8.30 -6.10
CA HIS A 131 -17.16 -8.91 -5.23
C HIS A 131 -17.58 -10.31 -4.76
N SER A 132 -16.60 -11.21 -4.69
CA SER A 132 -16.75 -12.58 -4.22
C SER A 132 -15.59 -12.93 -3.30
N SER A 133 -15.87 -13.52 -2.14
CA SER A 133 -14.84 -13.88 -1.16
C SER A 133 -13.80 -14.89 -1.66
N LYS A 134 -14.09 -15.57 -2.78
CA LYS A 134 -13.16 -16.51 -3.43
C LYS A 134 -12.07 -15.83 -4.25
N ASP A 135 -12.30 -14.56 -4.60
CA ASP A 135 -11.45 -13.80 -5.51
C ASP A 135 -10.47 -12.86 -4.78
N VAL A 136 -10.54 -12.86 -3.44
CA VAL A 136 -9.70 -12.07 -2.53
C VAL A 136 -8.24 -12.46 -2.71
N GLY A 137 -7.43 -11.50 -3.16
CA GLY A 137 -5.99 -11.63 -3.29
C GLY A 137 -5.23 -11.15 -2.05
N VAL A 138 -5.80 -10.23 -1.28
CA VAL A 138 -5.14 -9.61 -0.12
C VAL A 138 -6.12 -9.19 0.98
N GLN A 139 -5.65 -9.20 2.23
CA GLN A 139 -6.36 -8.64 3.37
C GLN A 139 -5.50 -7.58 4.06
N VAL A 140 -6.16 -6.58 4.65
CA VAL A 140 -5.51 -5.53 5.44
C VAL A 140 -5.86 -5.74 6.90
N LEU A 141 -4.85 -6.02 7.73
CA LEU A 141 -5.05 -6.15 9.18
C LEU A 141 -5.01 -4.80 9.90
N ASP A 142 -4.14 -3.91 9.44
CA ASP A 142 -4.00 -2.59 10.03
C ASP A 142 -3.54 -1.55 9.02
N SER A 143 -3.78 -0.28 9.35
CA SER A 143 -3.34 0.86 8.57
C SER A 143 -2.79 1.94 9.50
N VAL A 144 -1.71 2.62 9.10
CA VAL A 144 -1.06 3.64 9.91
C VAL A 144 -1.11 4.97 9.18
N ASN A 145 -1.85 5.93 9.71
CA ASN A 145 -1.77 7.31 9.26
C ASN A 145 -0.49 7.94 9.81
N ILE A 146 0.36 8.49 8.95
CA ILE A 146 1.54 9.23 9.43
C ILE A 146 1.06 10.59 9.90
N THR A 147 1.29 10.90 11.18
CA THR A 147 1.21 12.27 11.66
C THR A 147 2.38 13.05 11.10
N LEU A 148 2.11 13.98 10.20
CA LEU A 148 3.08 14.98 9.78
C LEU A 148 2.91 16.21 10.65
N ASP A 149 3.99 16.64 11.28
CA ASP A 149 4.12 18.03 11.71
C ASP A 149 3.95 18.91 10.46
N VAL A 150 2.81 19.61 10.42
CA VAL A 150 2.38 20.66 9.49
C VAL A 150 2.63 20.45 7.98
N ASN A 151 1.54 20.06 7.31
CA ASN A 151 1.20 20.19 5.88
C ASN A 151 1.43 18.96 5.00
N ASN A 152 0.28 18.38 4.61
CA ASN A 152 0.02 17.36 3.59
C ASN A 152 0.28 15.91 4.01
N ASP A 153 -0.78 15.27 4.50
CA ASP A 153 -0.88 13.84 4.81
C ASP A 153 -0.22 12.96 3.76
N VAL A 154 0.84 12.24 4.16
CA VAL A 154 1.39 11.11 3.42
C VAL A 154 1.11 9.86 4.23
N LEU A 155 0.45 8.89 3.61
CA LEU A 155 0.11 7.61 4.21
C LEU A 155 1.20 6.58 3.87
N VAL A 156 1.87 6.02 4.87
CA VAL A 156 2.76 4.85 4.70
C VAL A 156 2.17 3.74 5.54
N ILE A 157 1.73 2.69 4.86
CA ILE A 157 0.96 1.58 5.44
C ILE A 157 1.95 0.60 6.04
N GLY A 158 1.90 0.40 7.36
CA GLY A 158 2.30 -0.89 7.94
C GLY A 158 1.15 -1.86 7.74
N TYR A 159 1.33 -2.91 6.94
CA TYR A 159 0.31 -3.94 6.72
C TYR A 159 0.85 -5.27 7.22
N GLY A 160 0.01 -6.02 7.94
CA GLY A 160 0.11 -7.46 7.99
C GLY A 160 -0.73 -8.02 6.84
N VAL A 161 -0.09 -8.71 5.91
CA VAL A 161 -0.75 -9.51 4.88
C VAL A 161 -0.61 -10.96 5.26
N GLU A 162 -1.72 -11.67 5.40
CA GLU A 162 -1.73 -13.13 5.46
C GLU A 162 -2.16 -13.70 4.10
N ASN A 163 -1.61 -14.84 3.71
CA ASN A 163 -2.09 -15.56 2.53
C ASN A 163 -3.54 -15.97 2.77
N VAL A 164 -4.46 -15.51 1.92
CA VAL A 164 -5.71 -16.23 1.70
C VAL A 164 -5.35 -17.42 0.81
N ILE A 165 -5.08 -18.57 1.44
CA ILE A 165 -5.10 -19.85 0.72
C ILE A 165 -6.59 -20.11 0.42
N PRO A 166 -7.02 -20.23 -0.84
CA PRO A 166 -8.39 -20.63 -1.12
C PRO A 166 -8.62 -22.02 -0.55
N VAL A 167 -9.63 -22.15 0.31
CA VAL A 167 -10.15 -23.44 0.80
C VAL A 167 -11.05 -24.07 -0.26
#